data_AF-A0A972D3G9-F1
#
_entry.id   AF-A0A972D3G9-F1
#
_cell.length_a   1.000
_cell.length_b   1.000
_cell.length_c   1.000
_cell.angle_alpha   90.00
_cell.angle_beta   90.00
_cell.angle_gamma   90.00
#
_symmetry.space_group_name_H-M   'P 1'
#
loop_
_entity.id
_entity.type
_entity.pdbx_description
1 polymer ?
#
loop_
_entity_poly.entity_id
_entity_poly.type
_entity_poly.pdbx_seq_one_letter_code
_entity_poly.pdbx_strand_id
1 'polypeptide(L)'
;MRKNPLNLVITGGIIVVFLALIFGQTTKKDASPSRVSEGGKPSVTKDLLATSGDYQITEDKVIFDFKLTNKSPEVQELQFGSGQQFELVIRDEKDEEVYRYSDGKFFTMALINKRINPGESLRWQDQWDLRDKTGKMVSPGRYRAEIEIMVIPEENREQIDERQLSATIEFLLPEHRQGDMEKSEETDSQEDPSLASSFKEKGIIPSAEAERIIAGVADAVIQALSAKDADKLASYVHPVKGVRFTPYTYVDPGRDLVFTPDQVRNLFKDQQRYLWGYYDGSGEEIKLTPGEYYEKFIYTADFINAEQIGYNQVLSSGNMLENQFEVYENPIIVEYYFSGFDPVYAGMDWQSLRLVFEEDGGEWRLTGMIHNQWTI
;
A
#
# COMPACT_ATOMS: atom_id res chain seq x y z
N MET A 1 56.55 -16.23 -57.13
CA MET A 1 56.45 -17.61 -56.61
C MET A 1 55.06 -17.82 -56.03
N ARG A 2 54.36 -18.87 -56.51
CA ARG A 2 53.24 -19.69 -55.92
C ARG A 2 52.11 -18.96 -55.14
N LYS A 3 50.87 -18.87 -55.66
CA LYS A 3 49.74 -19.86 -55.73
C LYS A 3 49.07 -20.23 -54.39
N ASN A 4 47.77 -19.87 -54.29
CA ASN A 4 46.62 -20.49 -53.57
C ASN A 4 46.66 -22.05 -53.50
N PRO A 5 45.85 -22.79 -52.67
CA PRO A 5 44.39 -22.56 -52.46
C PRO A 5 43.69 -23.07 -51.17
N LEU A 6 42.38 -22.74 -51.12
CA LEU A 6 41.27 -23.39 -50.38
C LEU A 6 41.29 -24.92 -50.47
N ASN A 7 40.75 -25.60 -49.43
CA ASN A 7 40.21 -26.95 -49.54
C ASN A 7 38.92 -27.15 -48.73
N LEU A 8 38.02 -27.88 -49.37
CA LEU A 8 36.69 -28.42 -49.05
C LEU A 8 36.82 -29.92 -48.69
N VAL A 9 35.94 -30.50 -47.85
CA VAL A 9 35.42 -31.91 -47.82
C VAL A 9 34.42 -31.98 -46.64
N ILE A 10 33.09 -32.16 -46.75
CA ILE A 10 32.18 -33.26 -47.22
C ILE A 10 32.14 -34.50 -46.31
N THR A 11 30.96 -34.83 -45.76
CA THR A 11 30.23 -36.15 -45.74
C THR A 11 29.17 -36.15 -44.62
N GLY A 12 27.97 -36.70 -44.74
CA GLY A 12 27.33 -37.47 -45.80
C GLY A 12 25.85 -37.69 -45.45
N GLY A 13 25.05 -38.06 -46.46
CA GLY A 13 23.65 -38.44 -46.29
C GLY A 13 23.29 -39.67 -47.11
N ILE A 14 22.00 -40.04 -46.98
CA ILE A 14 21.18 -40.98 -47.77
C ILE A 14 21.11 -42.42 -47.23
N ILE A 15 19.89 -42.86 -46.86
CA ILE A 15 19.22 -44.05 -47.40
C ILE A 15 17.71 -43.75 -47.52
N VAL A 16 17.17 -44.10 -48.68
CA VAL A 16 15.77 -44.05 -49.15
C VAL A 16 15.23 -45.48 -49.18
N VAL A 17 13.96 -45.73 -48.82
CA VAL A 17 13.13 -46.78 -49.46
C VAL A 17 11.65 -46.37 -49.49
N PHE A 18 11.09 -46.39 -50.70
CA PHE A 18 9.69 -46.29 -51.13
C PHE A 18 8.92 -47.61 -50.93
N LEU A 19 7.59 -47.59 -50.80
CA LEU A 19 6.70 -48.37 -51.68
C LEU A 19 5.23 -47.92 -51.61
N ALA A 20 4.59 -47.93 -52.78
CA ALA A 20 3.26 -47.41 -53.10
C ALA A 20 2.30 -48.53 -53.58
N LEU A 21 1.01 -48.19 -53.74
CA LEU A 21 -0.01 -48.65 -54.73
C LEU A 21 -1.42 -48.59 -54.07
N ILE A 22 -2.34 -47.66 -54.38
CA ILE A 22 -3.18 -47.34 -55.57
C ILE A 22 -4.25 -48.40 -55.93
N PHE A 23 -5.52 -47.94 -55.95
CA PHE A 23 -6.64 -48.12 -56.92
C PHE A 23 -7.97 -47.98 -56.13
N GLY A 24 -9.09 -47.39 -56.56
CA GLY A 24 -9.56 -46.69 -57.77
C GLY A 24 -11.09 -46.43 -57.65
N GLN A 25 -11.52 -45.21 -57.99
CA GLN A 25 -12.83 -44.62 -58.39
C GLN A 25 -14.22 -45.31 -58.16
N THR A 26 -15.22 -44.56 -57.63
CA THR A 26 -16.40 -43.94 -58.35
C THR A 26 -17.62 -43.64 -57.43
N THR A 27 -18.14 -42.41 -57.56
CA THR A 27 -19.47 -41.80 -57.25
C THR A 27 -20.54 -42.50 -56.37
N LYS A 28 -21.02 -41.80 -55.31
CA LYS A 28 -22.45 -41.38 -55.13
C LYS A 28 -22.65 -40.51 -53.87
N LYS A 29 -23.55 -39.52 -54.01
CA LYS A 29 -24.20 -38.69 -52.98
C LYS A 29 -24.83 -39.56 -51.87
N ASP A 30 -24.68 -39.16 -50.59
CA ASP A 30 -25.81 -38.76 -49.71
C ASP A 30 -25.39 -38.58 -48.23
N ALA A 31 -26.01 -37.55 -47.62
CA ALA A 31 -26.32 -37.31 -46.20
C ALA A 31 -25.20 -37.26 -45.13
N SER A 32 -25.18 -36.13 -44.41
CA SER A 32 -24.43 -35.87 -43.17
C SER A 32 -24.72 -36.89 -42.07
N PRO A 33 -23.77 -37.05 -41.14
CA PRO A 33 -24.11 -36.69 -39.76
C PRO A 33 -23.09 -35.75 -39.11
N SER A 34 -23.66 -34.86 -38.33
CA SER A 34 -23.12 -33.91 -37.38
C SER A 34 -21.80 -34.33 -36.73
N ARG A 35 -20.75 -33.52 -36.90
CA ARG A 35 -19.63 -33.48 -35.95
C ARG A 35 -20.14 -32.82 -34.67
N VAL A 36 -20.21 -33.59 -33.60
CA VAL A 36 -20.23 -33.05 -32.25
C VAL A 36 -18.92 -32.30 -32.06
N SER A 37 -18.96 -30.97 -31.94
CA SER A 37 -17.84 -30.22 -31.42
C SER A 37 -17.70 -30.61 -29.96
N GLU A 38 -16.56 -31.18 -29.58
CA GLU A 38 -16.13 -31.19 -28.19
C GLU A 38 -16.13 -29.73 -27.72
N GLY A 39 -17.13 -29.39 -26.92
CA GLY A 39 -17.15 -28.13 -26.19
C GLY A 39 -15.92 -28.10 -25.30
N GLY A 40 -15.08 -27.09 -25.50
CA GLY A 40 -14.12 -26.69 -24.48
C GLY A 40 -14.88 -26.54 -23.16
N LYS A 41 -14.51 -27.35 -22.17
CA LYS A 41 -14.97 -27.12 -20.80
C LYS A 41 -14.61 -25.67 -20.43
N PRO A 42 -15.53 -24.87 -19.90
CA PRO A 42 -15.13 -23.63 -19.26
C PRO A 42 -14.24 -24.04 -18.08
N SER A 43 -12.96 -23.66 -18.14
CA SER A 43 -12.09 -23.68 -16.98
C SER A 43 -12.70 -22.70 -15.99
N VAL A 44 -13.40 -23.21 -14.98
CA VAL A 44 -13.85 -22.40 -13.86
C VAL A 44 -12.58 -22.09 -13.07
N THR A 45 -11.92 -20.98 -13.38
CA THR A 45 -10.86 -20.45 -12.52
C THR A 45 -11.45 -20.30 -11.12
N LYS A 46 -10.86 -20.99 -10.16
CA LYS A 46 -11.27 -20.88 -8.77
C LYS A 46 -10.93 -19.46 -8.32
N ASP A 47 -11.90 -18.72 -7.79
CA ASP A 47 -11.66 -17.40 -7.21
C ASP A 47 -10.88 -17.59 -5.90
N LEU A 48 -9.55 -17.52 -5.99
CA LEU A 48 -8.63 -17.70 -4.87
C LEU A 48 -8.46 -16.39 -4.08
N LEU A 49 -8.47 -15.29 -4.83
CA LEU A 49 -8.24 -13.93 -4.35
C LEU A 49 -9.39 -13.04 -4.81
N ALA A 50 -9.60 -11.95 -4.08
CA ALA A 50 -10.54 -10.92 -4.48
C ALA A 50 -10.00 -9.55 -4.11
N THR A 51 -9.88 -8.67 -5.10
CA THR A 51 -9.57 -7.26 -4.90
C THR A 51 -10.87 -6.49 -4.67
N SER A 52 -10.87 -5.59 -3.70
CA SER A 52 -11.99 -4.71 -3.42
C SER A 52 -11.47 -3.36 -2.95
N GLY A 53 -12.19 -2.30 -3.26
CA GLY A 53 -11.83 -0.95 -2.84
C GLY A 53 -13.06 -0.13 -2.47
N ASP A 54 -12.80 0.98 -1.81
CA ASP A 54 -13.78 1.96 -1.36
C ASP A 54 -13.12 3.34 -1.36
N TYR A 55 -13.90 4.39 -1.18
CA TYR A 55 -13.40 5.74 -1.24
C TYR A 55 -14.12 6.69 -0.29
N GLN A 56 -13.41 7.73 0.14
CA GLN A 56 -13.96 8.85 0.89
C GLN A 56 -13.62 10.15 0.18
N ILE A 57 -14.64 10.96 -0.12
CA ILE A 57 -14.47 12.33 -0.61
C ILE A 57 -14.42 13.26 0.59
N THR A 58 -13.41 14.13 0.62
CA THR A 58 -13.24 15.21 1.58
C THR A 58 -13.31 16.56 0.83
N GLU A 59 -13.07 17.68 1.51
CA GLU A 59 -13.12 19.00 0.86
C GLU A 59 -12.02 19.18 -0.20
N ASP A 60 -10.84 18.59 0.01
CA ASP A 60 -9.64 18.82 -0.78
C ASP A 60 -9.09 17.56 -1.49
N LYS A 61 -9.58 16.37 -1.16
CA LYS A 61 -9.07 15.10 -1.71
C LYS A 61 -10.09 13.97 -1.77
N VAL A 62 -9.78 12.95 -2.56
CA VAL A 62 -10.39 11.61 -2.50
C VAL A 62 -9.39 10.62 -1.94
N ILE A 63 -9.79 9.87 -0.93
CA ILE A 63 -8.99 8.84 -0.28
C ILE A 63 -9.53 7.49 -0.73
N PHE A 64 -8.67 6.63 -1.29
CA PHE A 64 -9.03 5.29 -1.76
C PHE A 64 -8.43 4.24 -0.83
N ASP A 65 -9.27 3.40 -0.24
CA ASP A 65 -8.85 2.26 0.57
C ASP A 65 -9.17 0.97 -0.18
N PHE A 66 -8.17 0.13 -0.43
CA PHE A 66 -8.36 -1.11 -1.15
C PHE A 66 -7.53 -2.26 -0.58
N LYS A 67 -8.00 -3.48 -0.87
CA LYS A 67 -7.47 -4.69 -0.29
C LYS A 67 -7.53 -5.87 -1.25
N LEU A 68 -6.57 -6.77 -1.11
CA LEU A 68 -6.55 -8.08 -1.75
C LEU A 68 -6.80 -9.14 -0.68
N THR A 69 -7.96 -9.79 -0.72
CA THR A 69 -8.38 -10.81 0.26
C THR A 69 -8.14 -12.22 -0.27
N ASN A 70 -7.55 -13.09 0.55
CA ASN A 70 -7.51 -14.52 0.29
C ASN A 70 -8.86 -15.18 0.60
N LYS A 71 -9.57 -15.60 -0.45
CA LYS A 71 -10.86 -16.31 -0.38
C LYS A 71 -10.69 -17.83 -0.38
N SER A 72 -9.48 -18.32 -0.60
CA SER A 72 -9.18 -19.75 -0.59
C SER A 72 -9.03 -20.28 0.85
N PRO A 73 -9.25 -21.60 1.07
CA PRO A 73 -8.99 -22.24 2.36
C PRO A 73 -7.50 -22.51 2.62
N GLU A 74 -6.61 -22.12 1.69
CA GLU A 74 -5.18 -22.35 1.76
C GLU A 74 -4.43 -21.03 1.87
N VAL A 75 -3.20 -21.09 2.36
CA VAL A 75 -2.30 -19.94 2.37
C VAL A 75 -1.93 -19.59 0.93
N GLN A 76 -2.05 -18.31 0.56
CA GLN A 76 -1.56 -17.79 -0.70
C GLN A 76 -0.22 -17.10 -0.49
N GLU A 77 0.77 -17.40 -1.34
CA GLU A 77 2.02 -16.67 -1.37
C GLU A 77 2.05 -15.88 -2.68
N LEU A 78 2.27 -14.57 -2.55
CA LEU A 78 2.28 -13.62 -3.65
C LEU A 78 3.68 -13.04 -3.78
N GLN A 79 4.12 -12.91 -5.02
CA GLN A 79 5.39 -12.28 -5.33
C GLN A 79 5.11 -10.96 -6.06
N PHE A 80 5.79 -9.89 -5.66
CA PHE A 80 5.78 -8.59 -6.32
C PHE A 80 7.18 -8.33 -6.90
N GLY A 81 7.22 -7.77 -8.11
CA GLY A 81 8.47 -7.53 -8.83
C GLY A 81 9.28 -6.32 -8.32
N SER A 82 8.66 -5.45 -7.54
CA SER A 82 9.25 -4.19 -7.06
C SER A 82 8.49 -3.67 -5.83
N GLY A 83 8.96 -2.56 -5.25
CA GLY A 83 8.23 -1.79 -4.24
C GLY A 83 6.84 -1.32 -4.69
N GLN A 84 6.60 -1.24 -6.01
CA GLN A 84 5.26 -1.01 -6.54
C GLN A 84 4.43 -2.29 -6.43
N GLN A 85 3.48 -2.29 -5.49
CA GLN A 85 2.58 -3.42 -5.26
C GLN A 85 1.21 -3.24 -5.92
N PHE A 86 0.88 -2.02 -6.31
CA PHE A 86 -0.36 -1.70 -6.99
C PHE A 86 -0.18 -0.54 -7.98
N GLU A 87 -1.18 -0.34 -8.82
CA GLU A 87 -1.41 0.87 -9.60
C GLU A 87 -2.85 1.34 -9.34
N LEU A 88 -3.02 2.64 -9.13
CA LEU A 88 -4.32 3.31 -9.10
C LEU A 88 -4.36 4.33 -10.23
N VAL A 89 -5.33 4.21 -11.12
CA VAL A 89 -5.56 5.14 -12.24
C VAL A 89 -6.94 5.75 -12.09
N ILE A 90 -7.06 7.07 -12.15
CA ILE A 90 -8.35 7.76 -12.13
C ILE A 90 -8.62 8.35 -13.50
N ARG A 91 -9.81 8.06 -14.02
CA ARG A 91 -10.30 8.54 -15.32
C ARG A 91 -11.56 9.36 -15.16
N ASP A 92 -11.71 10.39 -15.98
CA ASP A 92 -12.92 11.21 -16.06
C ASP A 92 -14.02 10.55 -16.91
N GLU A 93 -15.15 11.24 -17.09
CA GLU A 93 -16.27 10.75 -17.92
C GLU A 93 -15.92 10.53 -19.40
N LYS A 94 -14.84 11.15 -19.89
CA LYS A 94 -14.34 11.01 -21.26
C LYS A 94 -13.30 9.91 -21.40
N ASP A 95 -13.05 9.17 -20.33
CA ASP A 95 -12.02 8.13 -20.24
C ASP A 95 -10.57 8.69 -20.21
N GLU A 96 -10.42 10.00 -20.00
CA GLU A 96 -9.11 10.66 -19.92
C GLU A 96 -8.48 10.40 -18.54
N GLU A 97 -7.21 9.97 -18.53
CA GLU A 97 -6.46 9.74 -17.30
C GLU A 97 -6.11 11.07 -16.63
N VAL A 98 -6.66 11.31 -15.45
CA VAL A 98 -6.40 12.51 -14.65
C VAL A 98 -5.36 12.27 -13.55
N TYR A 99 -5.23 11.03 -13.08
CA TYR A 99 -4.29 10.65 -12.03
C TYR A 99 -3.76 9.23 -12.24
N ARG A 100 -2.51 9.02 -11.82
CA ARG A 100 -1.86 7.70 -11.76
C ARG A 100 -0.94 7.66 -10.56
N TYR A 101 -1.07 6.63 -9.74
CA TYR A 101 -0.25 6.46 -8.54
C TYR A 101 1.24 6.49 -8.84
N SER A 102 1.68 5.82 -9.91
CA SER A 102 3.09 5.72 -10.29
C SER A 102 3.72 6.98 -10.89
N ASP A 103 2.94 8.02 -11.20
CA ASP A 103 3.49 9.26 -11.79
C ASP A 103 4.44 9.96 -10.81
N GLY A 104 5.67 10.21 -11.26
CA GLY A 104 6.68 10.90 -10.45
C GLY A 104 7.24 10.08 -9.28
N LYS A 105 6.80 8.83 -9.09
CA LYS A 105 7.31 7.93 -8.04
C LYS A 105 8.41 7.01 -8.59
N PHE A 106 9.35 6.65 -7.72
CA PHE A 106 10.41 5.70 -8.03
C PHE A 106 10.28 4.48 -7.12
N PHE A 107 10.30 3.27 -7.69
CA PHE A 107 10.12 2.05 -6.90
C PHE A 107 11.40 1.24 -6.84
N THR A 108 11.67 0.64 -5.69
CA THR A 108 12.81 -0.27 -5.53
C THR A 108 12.61 -1.53 -6.37
N MET A 109 13.64 -2.00 -7.06
CA MET A 109 13.58 -3.22 -7.87
C MET A 109 13.85 -4.49 -7.04
N ALA A 110 13.33 -4.56 -5.82
CA ALA A 110 13.48 -5.70 -4.93
C ALA A 110 12.27 -6.62 -5.03
N LEU A 111 12.51 -7.93 -5.14
CA LEU A 111 11.46 -8.94 -5.08
C LEU A 111 10.86 -8.98 -3.68
N ILE A 112 9.54 -8.88 -3.59
CA ILE A 112 8.81 -8.93 -2.32
C ILE A 112 7.91 -10.15 -2.32
N ASN A 113 8.01 -10.96 -1.28
CA ASN A 113 7.13 -12.10 -1.06
C ASN A 113 6.18 -11.77 0.09
N LYS A 114 4.87 -11.90 -0.14
CA LYS A 114 3.83 -11.73 0.86
C LYS A 114 3.08 -13.05 1.02
N ARG A 115 2.80 -13.40 2.27
CA ARG A 115 1.98 -14.57 2.63
C ARG A 115 0.66 -14.07 3.16
N ILE A 116 -0.45 -14.59 2.63
CA ILE A 116 -1.81 -14.24 3.04
C ILE A 116 -2.53 -15.52 3.50
N ASN A 117 -2.89 -15.60 4.77
CA ASN A 117 -3.64 -16.73 5.31
C ASN A 117 -5.11 -16.73 4.84
N PRO A 118 -5.84 -17.85 4.96
CA PRO A 118 -7.26 -17.90 4.62
C PRO A 118 -8.08 -16.80 5.31
N GLY A 119 -8.78 -15.98 4.53
CA GLY A 119 -9.59 -14.86 5.01
C GLY A 119 -8.82 -13.57 5.31
N GLU A 120 -7.49 -13.60 5.35
CA GLU A 120 -6.64 -12.42 5.56
C GLU A 120 -6.63 -11.53 4.31
N SER A 121 -6.27 -10.25 4.48
CA SER A 121 -6.15 -9.29 3.39
C SER A 121 -4.87 -8.47 3.50
N LEU A 122 -4.20 -8.25 2.37
CA LEU A 122 -3.26 -7.14 2.21
C LEU A 122 -4.05 -5.86 1.97
N ARG A 123 -3.57 -4.73 2.48
CA ARG A 123 -4.32 -3.46 2.48
C ARG A 123 -3.42 -2.31 2.06
N TRP A 124 -3.97 -1.43 1.24
CA TRP A 124 -3.31 -0.24 0.75
C TRP A 124 -4.27 0.94 0.77
N GLN A 125 -3.70 2.14 0.80
CA GLN A 125 -4.43 3.39 0.67
C GLN A 125 -3.67 4.29 -0.31
N ASP A 126 -4.40 5.09 -1.08
CA ASP A 126 -3.83 6.17 -1.89
C ASP A 126 -4.74 7.40 -1.84
N GLN A 127 -4.18 8.59 -2.00
CA GLN A 127 -4.91 9.86 -1.94
C GLN A 127 -4.73 10.65 -3.22
N TRP A 128 -5.82 11.19 -3.74
CA TRP A 128 -5.83 12.07 -4.89
C TRP A 128 -6.32 13.46 -4.50
N ASP A 129 -5.46 14.46 -4.67
CA ASP A 129 -5.67 15.87 -4.33
C ASP A 129 -6.58 16.65 -5.30
N LEU A 130 -7.39 15.93 -6.08
CA LEU A 130 -8.31 16.46 -7.09
C LEU A 130 -7.62 17.21 -8.23
N ARG A 131 -6.30 17.07 -8.43
CA ARG A 131 -5.60 17.69 -9.56
C ARG A 131 -5.42 16.74 -10.73
N ASP A 132 -5.59 17.26 -11.93
CA ASP A 132 -5.20 16.57 -13.15
C ASP A 132 -3.68 16.53 -13.34
N LYS A 133 -3.22 15.84 -14.39
CA LYS A 133 -1.81 15.74 -14.79
C LYS A 133 -1.12 17.09 -15.07
N THR A 134 -1.87 18.18 -15.19
CA THR A 134 -1.35 19.55 -15.37
C THR A 134 -1.29 20.35 -14.06
N GLY A 135 -1.73 19.76 -12.94
CA GLY A 135 -1.80 20.38 -11.63
C GLY A 135 -3.06 21.22 -11.41
N LYS A 136 -4.04 21.16 -12.31
CA LYS A 136 -5.29 21.93 -12.21
C LYS A 136 -6.37 21.12 -11.52
N MET A 137 -7.18 21.76 -10.67
CA MET A 137 -8.36 21.14 -10.07
C MET A 137 -9.30 20.59 -11.13
N VAL A 138 -9.70 19.32 -10.97
CA VAL A 138 -10.67 18.68 -11.84
C VAL A 138 -12.08 19.23 -11.61
N SER A 139 -12.96 19.04 -12.60
CA SER A 139 -14.35 19.51 -12.49
C SER A 139 -15.21 18.49 -11.74
N PRO A 140 -16.28 18.92 -11.05
CA PRO A 140 -17.32 18.00 -10.57
C PRO A 140 -17.83 17.11 -11.70
N GLY A 141 -18.19 15.87 -11.38
CA GLY A 141 -18.59 14.88 -12.39
C GLY A 141 -18.30 13.45 -11.95
N ARG A 142 -18.63 12.47 -12.81
CA ARG A 142 -18.32 11.08 -12.54
C ARG A 142 -16.87 10.78 -12.88
N TYR A 143 -16.27 9.95 -12.05
CA TYR A 143 -14.91 9.45 -12.21
C TYR A 143 -14.90 7.96 -11.98
N ARG A 144 -13.87 7.33 -12.54
CA ARG A 144 -13.61 5.91 -12.39
C ARG A 144 -12.19 5.70 -11.88
N ALA A 145 -12.07 5.08 -10.73
CA ALA A 145 -10.80 4.61 -10.18
C ALA A 145 -10.61 3.13 -10.55
N GLU A 146 -9.49 2.85 -11.21
CA GLU A 146 -9.06 1.52 -11.64
C GLU A 146 -7.87 1.10 -10.79
N ILE A 147 -8.03 0.04 -10.02
CA ILE A 147 -7.01 -0.52 -9.12
C ILE A 147 -6.50 -1.82 -9.73
N GLU A 148 -5.19 -1.97 -9.79
CA GLU A 148 -4.50 -3.20 -10.21
C GLU A 148 -3.44 -3.58 -9.16
N ILE A 149 -3.45 -4.84 -8.70
CA ILE A 149 -2.46 -5.37 -7.77
C ILE A 149 -1.37 -6.11 -8.57
N MET A 150 -0.13 -5.63 -8.44
CA MET A 150 1.02 -5.97 -9.30
C MET A 150 1.71 -7.28 -8.92
N VAL A 151 0.93 -8.35 -8.73
CA VAL A 151 1.48 -9.69 -8.46
C VAL A 151 2.12 -10.22 -9.74
N ILE A 152 3.37 -10.70 -9.66
CA ILE A 152 4.04 -11.34 -10.77
C ILE A 152 3.76 -12.86 -10.78
N PRO A 153 3.55 -13.49 -11.95
CA PRO A 153 3.34 -14.93 -12.04
C PRO A 153 4.59 -15.71 -11.57
N GLU A 154 4.39 -16.76 -10.77
CA GLU A 154 5.45 -17.74 -10.50
C GLU A 154 5.49 -18.80 -11.61
N GLU A 155 6.69 -19.18 -12.08
CA GLU A 155 6.90 -20.13 -13.19
C GLU A 155 6.23 -21.51 -12.97
N ASN A 156 5.95 -21.89 -11.72
CA ASN A 156 5.43 -23.21 -11.34
C ASN A 156 4.05 -23.17 -10.64
N ARG A 157 3.35 -22.03 -10.64
CA ARG A 157 1.98 -21.93 -10.10
C ARG A 157 0.95 -21.65 -11.18
N GLU A 158 -0.31 -22.00 -10.91
CA GLU A 158 -1.43 -21.56 -11.74
C GLU A 158 -1.47 -20.03 -11.74
N GLN A 159 -1.61 -19.45 -12.94
CA GLN A 159 -1.70 -18.01 -13.12
C GLN A 159 -2.99 -17.50 -12.45
N ILE A 160 -2.85 -16.49 -11.60
CA ILE A 160 -3.99 -15.79 -11.01
C ILE A 160 -4.70 -15.01 -12.12
N ASP A 161 -6.02 -15.15 -12.19
CA ASP A 161 -6.84 -14.37 -13.14
C ASP A 161 -6.73 -12.88 -12.79
N GLU A 162 -6.42 -12.02 -13.78
CA GLU A 162 -6.25 -10.58 -13.61
C GLU A 162 -7.48 -9.92 -12.97
N ARG A 163 -8.68 -10.49 -13.16
CA ARG A 163 -9.92 -10.03 -12.53
C ARG A 163 -9.93 -10.17 -11.00
N GLN A 164 -9.15 -11.10 -10.46
CA GLN A 164 -8.98 -11.26 -9.01
C GLN A 164 -8.02 -10.22 -8.42
N LEU A 165 -7.14 -9.65 -9.26
CA LEU A 165 -6.13 -8.66 -8.92
C LEU A 165 -6.56 -7.23 -9.27
N SER A 166 -7.79 -7.02 -9.72
CA SER A 166 -8.28 -5.70 -10.12
C SER A 166 -9.60 -5.35 -9.47
N ALA A 167 -9.83 -4.05 -9.28
CA ALA A 167 -11.10 -3.50 -8.84
C ALA A 167 -11.37 -2.17 -9.54
N THR A 168 -12.65 -1.86 -9.74
CA THR A 168 -13.10 -0.59 -10.31
C THR A 168 -14.09 0.05 -9.37
N ILE A 169 -13.87 1.33 -9.09
CA ILE A 169 -14.74 2.16 -8.25
C ILE A 169 -15.26 3.29 -9.12
N GLU A 170 -16.58 3.43 -9.22
CA GLU A 170 -17.22 4.60 -9.80
C GLU A 170 -17.66 5.55 -8.69
N PHE A 171 -17.34 6.84 -8.84
CA PHE A 171 -17.69 7.86 -7.85
C PHE A 171 -18.09 9.17 -8.51
N LEU A 172 -18.82 10.00 -7.76
CA LEU A 172 -19.30 11.31 -8.21
C LEU A 172 -18.66 12.39 -7.34
N LEU A 173 -17.83 13.25 -7.94
CA LEU A 173 -17.36 14.46 -7.29
C LEU A 173 -18.51 15.49 -7.25
N PRO A 174 -18.92 15.97 -6.07
CA PRO A 174 -20.02 16.92 -5.95
C PRO A 174 -19.65 18.29 -6.51
N GLU A 175 -20.64 19.07 -6.92
CA GLU A 175 -20.43 20.48 -7.22
C GLU A 175 -19.95 21.21 -5.96
N HIS A 176 -18.77 21.82 -6.01
CA HIS A 176 -18.37 22.79 -4.99
C HIS A 176 -19.41 23.91 -4.96
N ARG A 177 -20.14 24.05 -3.85
CA ARG A 177 -20.95 25.25 -3.59
C ARG A 177 -19.99 26.42 -3.41
N GLN A 178 -19.77 27.15 -4.49
CA GLN A 178 -19.03 28.41 -4.45
C GLN A 178 -19.93 29.46 -3.80
N GLY A 179 -19.70 29.74 -2.51
CA GLY A 179 -20.36 30.82 -1.78
C GLY A 179 -20.42 30.57 -0.27
N ASP A 180 -19.36 30.95 0.45
CA ASP A 180 -19.41 31.86 1.61
C ASP A 180 -18.09 31.74 2.42
N MET A 181 -17.12 32.61 2.07
CA MET A 181 -16.25 33.17 3.09
C MET A 181 -17.12 34.05 3.98
N GLU A 182 -17.65 33.51 5.08
CA GLU A 182 -17.69 34.13 6.41
C GLU A 182 -18.64 33.35 7.35
N LYS A 183 -18.12 33.15 8.58
CA LYS A 183 -18.80 32.82 9.83
C LYS A 183 -19.20 31.35 10.10
N SER A 184 -18.40 30.78 11.01
CA SER A 184 -18.80 29.87 12.09
C SER A 184 -20.30 29.80 12.37
N GLU A 185 -20.85 28.58 12.33
CA GLU A 185 -21.68 28.02 13.40
C GLU A 185 -21.87 26.52 13.17
N GLU A 186 -21.87 25.78 14.29
CA GLU A 186 -22.02 24.33 14.40
C GLU A 186 -23.17 23.79 13.53
N THR A 187 -22.94 22.71 12.80
CA THR A 187 -24.05 21.87 12.33
C THR A 187 -23.69 20.40 12.33
N ASP A 188 -24.39 19.69 13.21
CA ASP A 188 -24.56 18.26 13.38
C ASP A 188 -24.52 17.47 12.05
N SER A 189 -23.42 16.77 11.81
CA SER A 189 -23.26 15.86 10.68
C SER A 189 -23.95 14.54 10.98
N GLN A 190 -25.19 14.39 10.51
CA GLN A 190 -25.80 13.07 10.40
C GLN A 190 -25.07 12.26 9.33
N GLU A 191 -24.24 11.32 9.79
CA GLU A 191 -23.63 10.29 8.94
C GLU A 191 -24.71 9.41 8.30
N ASP A 192 -24.55 9.11 7.01
CA ASP A 192 -25.35 8.12 6.31
C ASP A 192 -25.13 6.72 6.94
N PRO A 193 -26.17 6.06 7.46
CA PRO A 193 -26.04 4.78 8.17
C PRO A 193 -25.48 3.63 7.32
N SER A 194 -25.45 3.77 5.99
CA SER A 194 -24.91 2.77 5.07
C SER A 194 -23.38 2.84 4.91
N LEU A 195 -22.75 3.96 5.28
CA LEU A 195 -21.30 4.16 5.27
C LEU A 195 -20.64 3.54 6.51
N ALA A 196 -21.21 3.74 7.70
CA ALA A 196 -20.67 3.19 8.96
C ALA A 196 -20.63 1.65 9.00
N SER A 197 -21.48 0.98 8.21
CA SER A 197 -21.52 -0.50 8.14
C SER A 197 -20.40 -1.10 7.29
N SER A 198 -19.92 -0.41 6.24
CA SER A 198 -18.79 -0.84 5.38
C SER A 198 -17.45 -0.81 6.12
N PHE A 199 -17.21 0.25 6.90
CA PHE A 199 -15.97 0.41 7.68
C PHE A 199 -15.86 -0.58 8.84
N LYS A 200 -16.98 -0.92 9.48
CA LYS A 200 -17.05 -1.97 10.51
C LYS A 200 -16.70 -3.37 9.98
N GLU A 201 -16.98 -3.67 8.70
CA GLU A 201 -16.56 -4.95 8.08
C GLU A 201 -15.06 -5.01 7.75
N LYS A 202 -14.35 -3.87 7.75
CA LYS A 202 -12.92 -3.77 7.38
C LYS A 202 -11.95 -3.75 8.55
N GLY A 203 -12.41 -3.58 9.80
CA GLY A 203 -11.55 -3.50 10.99
C GLY A 203 -10.67 -2.24 11.09
N ILE A 204 -10.82 -1.31 10.14
CA ILE A 204 -10.17 0.00 10.17
C ILE A 204 -11.27 1.03 10.44
N ILE A 205 -11.09 1.81 11.51
CA ILE A 205 -12.02 2.85 11.91
C ILE A 205 -11.91 4.01 10.90
N PRO A 206 -13.03 4.50 10.32
CA PRO A 206 -13.00 5.58 9.34
C PRO A 206 -12.41 6.85 9.94
N SER A 207 -11.81 7.68 9.08
CA SER A 207 -10.95 8.78 9.54
C SER A 207 -11.63 9.75 10.52
N ALA A 208 -12.85 10.20 10.23
CA ALA A 208 -13.59 11.12 11.09
C ALA A 208 -13.96 10.48 12.45
N GLU A 209 -14.25 9.17 12.47
CA GLU A 209 -14.50 8.44 13.72
C GLU A 209 -13.20 8.22 14.50
N ALA A 210 -12.10 7.88 13.81
CA ALA A 210 -10.79 7.71 14.40
C ALA A 210 -10.30 9.01 15.06
N GLU A 211 -10.47 10.16 14.40
CA GLU A 211 -10.19 11.48 14.94
C GLU A 211 -10.98 11.73 16.23
N ARG A 212 -12.30 11.55 16.20
CA ARG A 212 -13.17 11.72 17.37
C ARG A 212 -12.75 10.85 18.56
N ILE A 213 -12.22 9.66 18.30
CA ILE A 213 -11.77 8.72 19.33
C ILE A 213 -10.41 9.10 19.90
N ILE A 214 -9.43 9.42 19.05
CA ILE A 214 -8.02 9.45 19.46
C ILE A 214 -7.44 10.85 19.63
N ALA A 215 -8.03 11.90 19.06
CA ALA A 215 -7.37 13.21 18.91
C ALA A 215 -6.81 13.76 20.23
N GLY A 216 -7.58 13.68 21.32
CA GLY A 216 -7.12 14.15 22.64
C GLY A 216 -5.98 13.30 23.24
N VAL A 217 -5.95 12.00 22.98
CA VAL A 217 -4.84 11.12 23.43
C VAL A 217 -3.59 11.38 22.58
N ALA A 218 -3.77 11.50 21.27
CA ALA A 218 -2.70 11.78 20.33
C ALA A 218 -2.02 13.13 20.62
N ASP A 219 -2.82 14.18 20.89
CA ASP A 219 -2.34 15.51 21.31
C ASP A 219 -1.49 15.44 22.59
N ALA A 220 -1.97 14.70 23.61
CA ALA A 220 -1.21 14.54 24.84
C ALA A 220 0.10 13.75 24.64
N VAL A 221 0.11 12.77 23.74
CA VAL A 221 1.33 12.00 23.41
C VAL A 221 2.33 12.86 22.63
N ILE A 222 1.89 13.61 21.61
CA ILE A 222 2.80 14.45 20.82
C ILE A 222 3.35 15.61 21.66
N GLN A 223 2.57 16.15 22.59
CA GLN A 223 3.04 17.11 23.60
C GLN A 223 4.11 16.51 24.51
N ALA A 224 3.88 15.29 25.02
CA ALA A 224 4.86 14.60 25.86
C ALA A 224 6.16 14.32 25.09
N LEU A 225 6.06 13.93 23.82
CA LEU A 225 7.20 13.78 22.92
C LEU A 225 7.96 15.10 22.76
N SER A 226 7.28 16.18 22.38
CA SER A 226 7.88 17.50 22.18
C SER A 226 8.59 18.02 23.44
N ALA A 227 7.97 17.85 24.61
CA ALA A 227 8.51 18.27 25.90
C ALA A 227 9.57 17.32 26.47
N LYS A 228 9.81 16.16 25.84
CA LYS A 228 10.63 15.05 26.37
C LYS A 228 10.18 14.60 27.77
N ASP A 229 8.87 14.63 28.00
CA ASP A 229 8.26 14.16 29.25
C ASP A 229 8.10 12.64 29.22
N ALA A 230 9.17 11.93 29.59
CA ALA A 230 9.23 10.47 29.59
C ALA A 230 8.20 9.82 30.51
N ASP A 231 7.89 10.44 31.67
CA ASP A 231 6.93 9.90 32.62
C ASP A 231 5.50 9.99 32.07
N LYS A 232 5.16 11.13 31.45
CA LYS A 232 3.87 11.30 30.77
C LYS A 232 3.76 10.39 29.56
N LEU A 233 4.78 10.32 28.72
CA LEU A 233 4.81 9.44 27.55
C LEU A 233 4.60 7.97 27.95
N ALA A 234 5.34 7.49 28.96
CA ALA A 234 5.22 6.13 29.45
C ALA A 234 3.83 5.78 30.00
N SER A 235 3.05 6.77 30.46
CA SER A 235 1.69 6.53 30.94
C SER A 235 0.70 6.19 29.80
N TYR A 236 1.03 6.52 28.56
CA TYR A 236 0.23 6.17 27.38
C TYR A 236 0.66 4.86 26.72
N VAL A 237 1.87 4.36 27.02
CA VAL A 237 2.41 3.13 26.43
C VAL A 237 1.58 1.92 26.86
N HIS A 238 1.29 1.03 25.91
CA HIS A 238 0.54 -0.19 26.20
C HIS A 238 1.27 -1.05 27.25
N PRO A 239 0.60 -1.46 28.35
CA PRO A 239 1.27 -2.10 29.48
C PRO A 239 1.88 -3.47 29.17
N VAL A 240 1.24 -4.24 28.29
CA VAL A 240 1.71 -5.56 27.84
C VAL A 240 2.48 -5.50 26.52
N LYS A 241 1.92 -4.86 25.48
CA LYS A 241 2.53 -4.80 24.14
C LYS A 241 3.77 -3.90 24.08
N GLY A 242 3.90 -2.89 24.97
CA GLY A 242 4.93 -1.87 24.88
C GLY A 242 4.71 -0.93 23.69
N VAL A 243 5.72 -0.12 23.37
CA VAL A 243 5.77 0.70 22.15
C VAL A 243 6.90 0.24 21.24
N ARG A 244 6.56 -0.08 19.99
CA ARG A 244 7.49 -0.45 18.92
C ARG A 244 8.05 0.80 18.24
N PHE A 245 9.35 0.80 17.98
CA PHE A 245 10.03 1.85 17.23
C PHE A 245 10.44 1.33 15.87
N THR A 246 9.89 1.93 14.81
CA THR A 246 10.20 1.58 13.43
C THR A 246 10.84 2.81 12.75
N PRO A 247 12.13 2.75 12.36
CA PRO A 247 12.86 3.90 11.83
C PRO A 247 12.37 4.39 10.46
N TYR A 248 11.48 3.64 9.82
CA TYR A 248 10.99 3.81 8.46
C TYR A 248 9.55 3.26 8.34
N THR A 249 8.93 3.29 7.16
CA THR A 249 7.51 2.90 7.00
C THR A 249 7.19 1.42 7.26
N TYR A 250 8.14 0.52 7.00
CA TYR A 250 7.90 -0.91 7.07
C TYR A 250 8.11 -1.43 8.49
N VAL A 251 7.02 -1.80 9.15
CA VAL A 251 7.04 -2.37 10.49
C VAL A 251 7.54 -3.81 10.43
N ASP A 252 8.64 -4.12 11.12
CA ASP A 252 9.23 -5.46 11.19
C ASP A 252 9.09 -6.02 12.62
N PRO A 253 8.06 -6.86 12.89
CA PRO A 253 7.85 -7.45 14.20
C PRO A 253 9.04 -8.19 14.80
N GLY A 254 9.91 -8.75 13.95
CA GLY A 254 11.05 -9.57 14.34
C GLY A 254 12.34 -8.78 14.57
N ARG A 255 12.42 -7.52 14.14
CA ARG A 255 13.63 -6.67 14.27
C ARG A 255 13.41 -5.39 15.05
N ASP A 256 12.24 -4.77 14.89
CA ASP A 256 11.96 -3.50 15.54
C ASP A 256 12.01 -3.64 17.05
N LEU A 257 12.60 -2.65 17.71
CA LEU A 257 12.72 -2.63 19.16
C LEU A 257 11.39 -2.24 19.78
N VAL A 258 11.02 -2.96 20.84
CA VAL A 258 9.80 -2.70 21.63
C VAL A 258 10.21 -2.37 23.05
N PHE A 259 9.81 -1.19 23.54
CA PHE A 259 10.11 -0.76 24.90
C PHE A 259 8.86 -0.84 25.78
N THR A 260 9.04 -1.33 26.99
CA THR A 260 7.99 -1.33 28.02
C THR A 260 7.78 0.08 28.58
N PRO A 261 6.68 0.34 29.30
CA PRO A 261 6.49 1.62 29.99
C PRO A 261 7.68 2.03 30.87
N ASP A 262 8.29 1.09 31.61
CA ASP A 262 9.46 1.38 32.47
C ASP A 262 10.71 1.74 31.66
N GLN A 263 10.92 1.13 30.50
CA GLN A 263 12.00 1.50 29.60
C GLN A 263 11.76 2.89 29.00
N VAL A 264 10.50 3.22 28.64
CA VAL A 264 10.13 4.54 28.14
C VAL A 264 10.30 5.64 29.19
N ARG A 265 10.01 5.39 30.48
CA ARG A 265 10.31 6.34 31.59
C ARG A 265 11.80 6.73 31.64
N ASN A 266 12.67 5.85 31.16
CA ASN A 266 14.11 6.05 31.14
C ASN A 266 14.67 6.41 29.75
N LEU A 267 13.81 6.60 28.74
CA LEU A 267 14.21 6.75 27.33
C LEU A 267 15.31 7.81 27.14
N PHE A 268 15.13 9.00 27.71
CA PHE A 268 16.09 10.11 27.56
C PHE A 268 17.29 10.04 28.51
N LYS A 269 17.29 9.11 29.46
CA LYS A 269 18.39 8.92 30.42
C LYS A 269 19.28 7.73 30.02
N ASP A 270 18.73 6.79 29.27
CA ASP A 270 19.41 5.60 28.83
C ASP A 270 20.56 5.92 27.87
N GLN A 271 21.77 5.46 28.23
CA GLN A 271 22.99 5.64 27.46
C GLN A 271 23.42 4.34 26.74
N GLN A 272 22.64 3.26 26.88
CA GLN A 272 22.87 2.04 26.13
C GLN A 272 22.61 2.28 24.66
N ARG A 273 23.54 1.85 23.80
CA ARG A 273 23.33 1.86 22.34
C ARG A 273 22.62 0.59 21.91
N TYR A 274 21.56 0.75 21.13
CA TYR A 274 20.80 -0.32 20.52
C TYR A 274 21.00 -0.33 19.02
N LEU A 275 20.84 -1.49 18.39
CA LEU A 275 20.72 -1.60 16.95
C LEU A 275 19.24 -1.42 16.59
N TRP A 276 18.88 -0.27 16.06
CA TRP A 276 17.50 0.10 15.71
C TRP A 276 17.08 -0.35 14.31
N GLY A 277 18.04 -0.81 13.50
CA GLY A 277 17.84 -1.14 12.10
C GLY A 277 19.04 -0.74 11.28
N TYR A 278 18.81 -0.48 9.99
CA TYR A 278 19.84 -0.09 9.03
C TYR A 278 19.36 1.12 8.24
N TYR A 279 20.24 2.08 7.97
CA TYR A 279 19.89 3.25 7.18
C TYR A 279 19.49 2.84 5.77
N ASP A 280 18.36 3.39 5.30
CA ASP A 280 17.95 3.21 3.91
C ASP A 280 18.99 3.81 2.95
N GLY A 281 19.16 3.19 1.78
CA GLY A 281 20.19 3.51 0.79
C GLY A 281 21.61 3.03 1.11
N SER A 282 22.16 3.34 2.28
CA SER A 282 23.55 2.96 2.64
C SER A 282 23.67 1.54 3.22
N GLY A 283 22.63 1.07 3.92
CA GLY A 283 22.65 -0.20 4.65
C GLY A 283 23.51 -0.19 5.93
N GLU A 284 24.02 0.96 6.38
CA GLU A 284 24.79 1.06 7.63
C GLU A 284 23.93 0.84 8.87
N GLU A 285 24.50 0.31 9.94
CA GLU A 285 23.79 0.09 11.22
C GLU A 285 23.30 1.40 11.86
N ILE A 286 22.03 1.45 12.24
CA ILE A 286 21.49 2.51 13.11
C ILE A 286 21.79 2.13 14.56
N LYS A 287 23.01 2.43 15.02
CA LYS A 287 23.47 2.11 16.38
C LYS A 287 23.48 3.31 17.32
N LEU A 288 22.34 3.61 17.92
CA LEU A 288 22.07 4.85 18.66
C LEU A 288 21.62 4.58 20.10
N THR A 289 21.83 5.53 21.01
CA THR A 289 21.08 5.55 22.28
C THR A 289 19.60 5.92 22.01
N PRO A 290 18.65 5.64 22.92
CA PRO A 290 17.26 6.01 22.67
C PRO A 290 17.07 7.53 22.57
N GLY A 291 17.86 8.33 23.30
CA GLY A 291 17.88 9.78 23.13
C GLY A 291 18.39 10.23 21.76
N GLU A 292 19.47 9.64 21.25
CA GLU A 292 19.96 9.92 19.89
C GLU A 292 18.97 9.46 18.81
N TYR A 293 18.32 8.31 19.01
CA TYR A 293 17.28 7.81 18.11
C TYR A 293 16.07 8.74 18.08
N TYR A 294 15.65 9.26 19.23
CA TYR A 294 14.56 10.24 19.31
C TYR A 294 14.83 11.46 18.42
N GLU A 295 16.03 12.05 18.50
CA GLU A 295 16.38 13.23 17.69
C GLU A 295 16.42 12.91 16.19
N LYS A 296 16.79 11.67 15.83
CA LYS A 296 17.04 11.28 14.44
C LYS A 296 15.85 10.65 13.73
N PHE A 297 14.89 10.10 14.47
CA PHE A 297 13.78 9.35 13.90
C PHE A 297 12.42 9.61 14.57
N ILE A 298 12.35 10.22 15.75
CA ILE A 298 11.04 10.45 16.41
C ILE A 298 10.61 11.90 16.31
N TYR A 299 11.47 12.84 16.67
CA TYR A 299 11.13 14.26 16.68
C TYR A 299 12.11 15.06 15.82
N THR A 300 12.19 14.67 14.55
CA THR A 300 13.05 15.29 13.54
C THR A 300 12.53 16.64 13.04
N ALA A 301 11.24 16.91 13.24
CA ALA A 301 10.58 18.17 12.95
C ALA A 301 9.61 18.55 14.08
N ASP A 302 9.06 19.76 14.03
CA ASP A 302 8.12 20.30 15.02
C ASP A 302 6.71 19.70 14.84
N PHE A 303 6.59 18.37 14.96
CA PHE A 303 5.38 17.61 14.64
C PHE A 303 4.16 17.99 15.49
N ILE A 304 4.34 18.67 16.62
CA ILE A 304 3.20 19.24 17.37
C ILE A 304 2.48 20.34 16.58
N ASN A 305 3.19 21.01 15.68
CA ASN A 305 2.67 22.04 14.77
C ASN A 305 2.71 21.54 13.32
N ALA A 306 2.44 20.26 13.08
CA ALA A 306 2.43 19.66 11.75
C ALA A 306 1.48 20.41 10.79
N GLU A 307 1.87 20.48 9.52
CA GLU A 307 1.07 21.09 8.46
C GLU A 307 -0.26 20.36 8.27
N GLN A 308 -0.21 19.03 8.33
CA GLN A 308 -1.36 18.16 8.17
C GLN A 308 -1.32 17.04 9.22
N ILE A 309 -2.50 16.68 9.73
CA ILE A 309 -2.69 15.56 10.66
C ILE A 309 -3.70 14.60 10.03
N GLY A 310 -3.29 13.34 9.85
CA GLY A 310 -4.12 12.28 9.27
C GLY A 310 -4.53 11.26 10.32
N TYR A 311 -5.82 10.93 10.39
CA TYR A 311 -6.34 9.89 11.29
C TYR A 311 -6.77 8.67 10.47
N ASN A 312 -6.06 7.55 10.60
CA ASN A 312 -6.17 6.39 9.70
C ASN A 312 -6.07 6.77 8.21
N GLN A 313 -5.33 7.84 7.93
CA GLN A 313 -5.03 8.36 6.60
C GLN A 313 -3.52 8.33 6.40
N VAL A 314 -3.07 7.80 5.26
CA VAL A 314 -1.68 7.82 4.80
C VAL A 314 -1.46 9.09 3.99
N LEU A 315 -0.92 10.13 4.64
CA LEU A 315 -0.63 11.44 4.04
C LEU A 315 0.71 11.47 3.31
N SER A 316 1.71 10.76 3.83
CA SER A 316 3.03 10.70 3.20
C SER A 316 3.02 9.77 1.98
N SER A 317 3.73 10.17 0.93
CA SER A 317 3.96 9.35 -0.25
C SER A 317 5.45 9.04 -0.36
N GLY A 318 5.81 7.79 -0.07
CA GLY A 318 7.20 7.32 -0.07
C GLY A 318 7.40 6.06 -0.91
N ASN A 319 8.67 5.75 -1.19
CA ASN A 319 9.06 4.59 -2.00
C ASN A 319 9.09 3.29 -1.18
N MET A 320 8.93 3.39 0.14
CA MET A 320 8.99 2.27 1.06
C MET A 320 7.62 1.68 1.37
N LEU A 321 7.64 0.36 1.57
CA LEU A 321 6.45 -0.45 1.80
C LEU A 321 5.78 -0.06 3.12
N GLU A 322 4.45 -0.06 3.09
CA GLU A 322 3.61 0.23 4.24
C GLU A 322 2.84 -1.03 4.65
N ASN A 323 2.85 -1.37 5.93
CA ASN A 323 2.16 -2.55 6.47
C ASN A 323 1.58 -2.32 7.87
N GLN A 324 1.48 -1.06 8.31
CA GLN A 324 1.05 -0.72 9.67
C GLN A 324 -0.37 -1.25 9.98
N PHE A 325 -1.30 -1.20 9.02
CA PHE A 325 -2.65 -1.76 9.20
C PHE A 325 -2.70 -3.29 9.11
N GLU A 326 -1.60 -3.95 8.74
CA GLU A 326 -1.46 -5.41 8.74
C GLU A 326 -0.85 -5.90 10.07
N VAL A 327 0.04 -5.11 10.67
CA VAL A 327 0.82 -5.52 11.85
C VAL A 327 0.11 -5.24 13.17
N TYR A 328 -0.57 -4.10 13.28
CA TYR A 328 -1.28 -3.72 14.51
C TYR A 328 -2.73 -4.20 14.48
N GLU A 329 -3.29 -4.52 15.65
CA GLU A 329 -4.61 -5.11 15.79
C GLU A 329 -5.68 -4.02 15.96
N ASN A 330 -6.51 -3.82 14.94
CA ASN A 330 -7.53 -2.75 14.88
C ASN A 330 -6.98 -1.37 15.31
N PRO A 331 -5.88 -0.89 14.70
CA PRO A 331 -5.22 0.31 15.18
C PRO A 331 -6.01 1.56 14.82
N ILE A 332 -5.80 2.60 15.63
CA ILE A 332 -5.91 3.98 15.15
C ILE A 332 -4.50 4.54 14.98
N ILE A 333 -4.21 5.06 13.80
CA ILE A 333 -2.91 5.61 13.44
C ILE A 333 -3.08 7.10 13.19
N VAL A 334 -2.25 7.89 13.86
CA VAL A 334 -2.22 9.35 13.70
C VAL A 334 -0.92 9.73 13.03
N GLU A 335 -0.99 10.28 11.83
CA GLU A 335 0.15 10.75 11.05
C GLU A 335 0.28 12.27 11.14
N TYR A 336 1.44 12.74 11.58
CA TYR A 336 1.83 14.15 11.60
C TYR A 336 2.75 14.41 10.42
N TYR A 337 2.33 15.20 9.44
CA TYR A 337 2.99 15.34 8.15
C TYR A 337 3.41 16.78 7.85
N PHE A 338 4.59 16.93 7.24
CA PHE A 338 5.07 18.14 6.60
C PHE A 338 5.37 17.84 5.13
N SER A 339 4.85 18.67 4.21
CA SER A 339 5.02 18.48 2.76
C SER A 339 6.43 18.82 2.24
N GLY A 340 7.27 19.42 3.07
CA GLY A 340 8.64 19.86 2.76
C GLY A 340 8.96 21.16 3.50
N PHE A 341 10.24 21.53 3.59
CA PHE A 341 10.70 22.68 4.36
C PHE A 341 11.46 23.69 3.49
N ASP A 342 12.42 23.23 2.69
CA ASP A 342 13.20 24.06 1.77
C ASP A 342 12.74 23.84 0.32
N PRO A 343 12.21 24.89 -0.34
CA PRO A 343 11.76 24.82 -1.73
C PRO A 343 12.82 24.32 -2.72
N VAL A 344 14.11 24.42 -2.41
CA VAL A 344 15.20 23.89 -3.24
C VAL A 344 15.12 22.38 -3.41
N TYR A 345 14.57 21.67 -2.42
CA TYR A 345 14.35 20.23 -2.51
C TYR A 345 13.04 19.85 -3.20
N ALA A 346 12.25 20.83 -3.65
CA ALA A 346 11.00 20.60 -4.40
C ALA A 346 10.05 19.58 -3.71
N GLY A 347 9.98 19.62 -2.38
CA GLY A 347 9.16 18.70 -1.57
C GLY A 347 9.83 17.36 -1.25
N MET A 348 11.04 17.07 -1.74
CA MET A 348 11.77 15.83 -1.40
C MET A 348 12.35 15.83 0.03
N ASP A 349 12.08 16.85 0.82
CA ASP A 349 12.46 16.94 2.23
C ASP A 349 11.24 16.80 3.16
N TRP A 350 10.13 16.28 2.66
CA TRP A 350 8.95 15.94 3.46
C TRP A 350 9.31 14.97 4.60
N GLN A 351 8.59 15.10 5.71
CA GLN A 351 8.75 14.24 6.89
C GLN A 351 7.40 13.89 7.50
N SER A 352 7.33 12.72 8.12
CA SER A 352 6.15 12.22 8.80
C SER A 352 6.52 11.43 10.05
N LEU A 353 5.72 11.61 11.10
CA LEU A 353 5.71 10.75 12.27
C LEU A 353 4.33 10.12 12.41
N ARG A 354 4.25 8.79 12.51
CA ARG A 354 3.01 8.07 12.80
C ARG A 354 3.03 7.52 14.21
N LEU A 355 1.99 7.85 14.97
CA LEU A 355 1.70 7.28 16.28
C LEU A 355 0.61 6.23 16.12
N VAL A 356 0.88 5.01 16.57
CA VAL A 356 -0.06 3.89 16.46
C VAL A 356 -0.64 3.57 17.82
N PHE A 357 -1.97 3.49 17.88
CA PHE A 357 -2.73 3.22 19.08
C PHE A 357 -3.57 1.95 18.94
N GLU A 358 -3.60 1.13 19.97
CA GLU A 358 -4.47 -0.04 20.10
C GLU A 358 -5.28 0.06 21.39
N GLU A 359 -6.51 -0.45 21.38
CA GLU A 359 -7.40 -0.44 22.55
C GLU A 359 -6.98 -1.51 23.57
N ASP A 360 -6.88 -1.12 24.84
CA ASP A 360 -6.63 -2.00 26.01
C ASP A 360 -7.60 -1.65 27.13
N GLY A 361 -8.57 -2.53 27.38
CA GLY A 361 -9.54 -2.36 28.48
C GLY A 361 -10.41 -1.10 28.38
N GLY A 362 -10.70 -0.61 27.17
CA GLY A 362 -11.48 0.60 26.93
C GLY A 362 -10.66 1.90 26.88
N GLU A 363 -9.33 1.81 27.00
CA GLU A 363 -8.42 2.95 26.84
C GLU A 363 -7.50 2.73 25.63
N TRP A 364 -7.29 3.77 24.83
CA TRP A 364 -6.34 3.71 23.71
C TRP A 364 -4.91 3.90 24.20
N ARG A 365 -4.04 2.95 23.84
CA ARG A 365 -2.64 2.90 24.27
C ARG A 365 -1.71 3.00 23.08
N LEU A 366 -0.61 3.73 23.26
CA LEU A 366 0.45 3.85 22.28
C LEU A 366 1.21 2.52 22.16
N THR A 367 1.26 1.97 20.96
CA THR A 367 1.92 0.70 20.63
C THR A 367 2.95 0.80 19.52
N GLY A 368 2.96 1.91 18.75
CA GLY A 368 3.94 2.13 17.70
C GLY A 368 4.33 3.60 17.53
N MET A 369 5.59 3.82 17.18
CA MET A 369 6.10 5.06 16.62
C MET A 369 6.85 4.71 15.33
N ILE A 370 6.37 5.24 14.21
CA ILE A 370 6.89 4.95 12.88
C ILE A 370 7.35 6.26 12.27
N HIS A 371 8.62 6.33 11.92
CA HIS A 371 9.15 7.47 11.18
C HIS A 371 8.95 7.26 9.69
N ASN A 372 8.70 8.34 8.96
CA ASN A 372 8.77 8.32 7.51
C ASN A 372 9.36 9.63 6.99
N GLN A 373 10.14 9.52 5.94
CA GLN A 373 10.72 10.65 5.24
C GLN A 373 11.09 10.19 3.85
N TRP A 374 11.31 11.13 2.95
CA TRP A 374 11.97 10.79 1.70
C TRP A 374 13.36 10.20 2.00
N THR A 375 13.63 9.05 1.40
CA THR A 375 14.93 8.39 1.42
C THR A 375 15.31 8.03 -0.01
N ILE A 376 16.60 8.25 -0.33
CA ILE A 376 17.29 8.10 -1.63
C ILE A 376 17.25 9.35 -2.52
#